data_AF-A0A941WPL3-F1
#
_entry.id   AF-A0A941WPL3-F1
#
_cell.length_a   1.000
_cell.length_b   1.000
_cell.length_c   1.000
_cell.angle_alpha   90.00
_cell.angle_beta   90.00
_cell.angle_gamma   90.00
#
_symmetry.space_group_name_H-M   'P 1'
#
loop_
_entity.id
_entity.type
_entity.pdbx_description
1 polymer ?
#
loop_
_entity_poly.entity_id
_entity_poly.type
_entity_poly.pdbx_seq_one_letter_code
_entity_poly.pdbx_strand_id
1 'polypeptide(L)'
;MHLRLMDEVMDLGPRGVALLCAAEDAGALRCGMRLIDARGRGHVVSAVTMQDGLCMLHLPQGEAAYFERLFRDVRVDATLFTLVEDAPCP
;
A
#
# COMPACT_ATOMS: atom_id res chain seq x y z
N MET A 1 -9.62 -2.58 9.09
CA MET A 1 -9.48 -1.11 8.96
C MET A 1 -9.27 -0.80 7.48
N HIS A 2 -9.70 0.36 6.99
CA HIS A 2 -9.47 0.76 5.59
C HIS A 2 -8.39 1.85 5.53
N LEU A 3 -7.64 1.84 4.42
CA LEU A 3 -6.62 2.80 4.10
C LEU A 3 -6.90 3.38 2.72
N ARG A 4 -6.90 4.71 2.61
CA ARG A 4 -7.00 5.41 1.34
C ARG A 4 -5.58 5.71 0.86
N LEU A 5 -5.21 5.14 -0.27
CA LEU A 5 -3.96 5.48 -0.95
C LEU A 5 -4.20 6.62 -1.94
N MET A 6 -3.12 7.28 -2.33
CA MET A 6 -3.08 8.11 -3.52
C MET A 6 -3.05 7.22 -4.76
N ASP A 7 -3.50 7.72 -5.89
CA ASP A 7 -3.46 7.05 -7.20
C ASP A 7 -2.07 7.11 -7.85
N GLU A 8 -1.02 7.15 -7.04
CA GLU A 8 0.37 7.19 -7.46
C GLU A 8 1.14 5.99 -6.92
N VAL A 9 2.02 5.45 -7.77
CA VAL A 9 2.97 4.40 -7.43
C VAL A 9 4.36 4.83 -7.87
N MET A 10 5.34 4.69 -6.98
CA MET A 10 6.74 4.92 -7.30
C MET A 10 7.43 3.58 -7.56
N ASP A 11 8.01 3.44 -8.73
CA ASP A 11 8.85 2.28 -9.08
C ASP A 11 10.22 2.40 -8.42
N LEU A 12 10.58 1.41 -7.59
CA LEU A 12 11.91 1.31 -6.96
C LEU A 12 12.77 0.24 -7.65
N GLY A 13 12.36 -0.23 -8.83
CA GLY A 13 13.03 -1.24 -9.64
C GLY A 13 13.11 -2.59 -8.93
N PRO A 14 14.31 -3.19 -8.78
CA PRO A 14 14.46 -4.50 -8.14
C PRO A 14 14.12 -4.49 -6.63
N ARG A 15 13.86 -3.32 -6.04
CA ARG A 15 13.45 -3.18 -4.65
C ARG A 15 11.94 -3.20 -4.46
N GLY A 16 11.14 -3.29 -5.53
CA GLY A 16 9.68 -3.26 -5.47
C GLY A 16 9.12 -1.86 -5.73
N VAL A 17 8.06 -1.47 -5.00
CA VAL A 17 7.39 -0.18 -5.18
C VAL A 17 7.16 0.55 -3.87
N ALA A 18 6.90 1.86 -3.96
CA ALA A 18 6.29 2.63 -2.87
C ALA A 18 4.91 3.13 -3.25
N LEU A 19 3.94 2.95 -2.34
CA LEU A 19 2.61 3.55 -2.42
C LEU A 19 2.52 4.70 -1.41
N LEU A 20 1.68 5.70 -1.70
CA LEU A 20 1.53 6.89 -0.87
C LEU A 20 0.14 6.98 -0.25
N CYS A 21 0.05 7.52 0.96
CA CYS A 21 -1.19 7.93 1.61
C CYS A 21 -0.96 9.19 2.45
N ALA A 22 -2.03 9.85 2.86
CA ALA A 22 -1.92 10.98 3.77
C ALA A 22 -1.41 10.51 5.14
N ALA A 23 -0.55 11.30 5.80
CA ALA A 23 0.00 10.92 7.10
C ALA A 23 -1.08 10.76 8.19
N GLU A 24 -2.21 11.45 8.07
CA GLU A 24 -3.36 11.30 8.97
C GLU A 24 -4.02 9.92 8.88
N ASP A 25 -4.01 9.30 7.70
CA ASP A 25 -4.53 7.95 7.47
C ASP A 25 -3.54 6.85 7.91
N ALA A 26 -2.31 7.22 8.21
CA ALA A 26 -1.21 6.30 8.46
C ALA A 26 -1.06 5.84 9.91
N GLY A 27 -1.93 6.30 10.82
CA GLY A 27 -1.80 6.05 12.27
C GLY A 27 -1.75 4.58 12.70
N ALA A 28 -2.28 3.65 11.90
CA ALA A 28 -2.23 2.21 12.19
C ALA A 28 -1.16 1.45 11.39
N LEU A 29 -0.46 2.12 10.48
CA LEU A 29 0.48 1.49 9.55
C LEU A 29 1.78 1.12 10.24
N ARG A 30 2.20 -0.13 10.05
CA ARG A 30 3.44 -0.67 10.60
C ARG A 30 4.06 -1.66 9.63
N CYS A 31 5.37 -1.81 9.73
CA CYS A 31 6.10 -2.89 9.03
C CYS A 31 5.49 -4.26 9.40
N GLY A 32 5.42 -5.15 8.41
CA GLY A 32 4.84 -6.49 8.54
C GLY A 32 3.33 -6.55 8.29
N MET A 33 2.62 -5.42 8.19
CA MET A 33 1.19 -5.45 7.89
C MET A 33 0.90 -5.95 6.48
N ARG A 34 -0.27 -6.59 6.34
CA ARG A 34 -0.80 -6.98 5.04
C ARG A 34 -1.88 -6.00 4.59
N LEU A 35 -1.70 -5.46 3.39
CA LEU A 35 -2.68 -4.67 2.66
C LEU A 35 -3.39 -5.58 1.65
N ILE A 36 -4.72 -5.53 1.61
CA ILE A 36 -5.51 -6.21 0.59
C ILE A 36 -6.07 -5.15 -0.34
N ASP A 37 -5.76 -5.27 -1.63
CA ASP A 37 -6.28 -4.35 -2.65
C ASP A 37 -7.71 -4.68 -3.08
N ALA A 38 -8.29 -3.82 -3.92
CA ALA A 38 -9.66 -3.97 -4.41
C ALA A 38 -9.90 -5.24 -5.26
N ARG A 39 -8.83 -5.93 -5.71
CA ARG A 39 -8.91 -7.22 -6.41
C ARG A 39 -8.70 -8.41 -5.47
N GLY A 40 -8.56 -8.16 -4.17
CA GLY A 40 -8.31 -9.19 -3.16
C GLY A 40 -6.86 -9.65 -3.09
N ARG A 41 -5.92 -9.00 -3.79
CA ARG A 41 -4.50 -9.38 -3.73
C ARG A 41 -3.85 -8.77 -2.49
N GLY A 42 -3.10 -9.60 -1.78
CA GLY A 42 -2.38 -9.22 -0.56
C GLY A 42 -0.96 -8.74 -0.84
N HIS A 43 -0.57 -7.65 -0.17
CA HIS A 43 0.75 -7.03 -0.26
C HIS A 43 1.29 -6.81 1.15
N VAL A 44 2.53 -7.23 1.41
CA VAL A 44 3.17 -7.06 2.72
C VAL A 44 4.02 -5.80 2.74
N VAL A 45 3.77 -4.94 3.74
CA VAL A 45 4.52 -3.71 3.96
C VAL A 45 5.84 -4.02 4.63
N SER A 46 6.97 -3.73 3.97
CA SER A 46 8.31 -3.93 4.55
C SER A 46 8.84 -2.69 5.27
N ALA A 47 8.37 -1.50 4.92
CA ALA A 47 8.74 -0.27 5.62
C ALA A 47 7.64 0.78 5.49
N VAL A 48 7.55 1.65 6.50
CA VAL A 48 6.65 2.80 6.56
C VAL A 48 7.50 4.02 6.85
N THR A 49 7.45 5.03 5.97
CA THR A 49 8.23 6.26 6.12
C THR A 49 7.31 7.46 6.06
N MET A 50 7.45 8.39 7.01
CA MET A 50 6.69 9.64 7.05
C MET A 50 7.56 10.78 6.53
N GLN A 51 7.08 11.55 5.56
CA GLN A 51 7.78 12.72 5.04
C GLN A 51 6.79 13.75 4.51
N ASP A 52 6.95 15.02 4.88
CA ASP A 52 6.18 16.16 4.33
C ASP A 52 4.65 15.96 4.32
N GLY A 53 4.09 15.33 5.37
CA GLY A 53 2.65 15.06 5.49
C GLY A 53 2.16 13.86 4.68
N LEU A 54 3.06 13.15 4.00
CA LEU A 54 2.81 11.89 3.31
C LEU A 54 3.40 10.71 4.06
N CYS A 55 2.74 9.57 3.92
CA CYS A 55 3.22 8.28 4.37
C CYS A 55 3.51 7.39 3.15
N MET A 56 4.75 6.94 3.04
CA MET A 56 5.22 6.01 2.02
C MET A 56 5.26 4.58 2.55
N LEU A 57 4.67 3.67 1.79
CA LEU A 57 4.58 2.24 2.10
C LEU A 57 5.42 1.46 1.11
N HIS A 58 6.50 0.87 1.59
CA HIS A 58 7.39 0.04 0.78
C HIS A 58 6.81 -1.37 0.65
N LEU A 59 6.64 -1.83 -0.59
CA LEU A 59 6.16 -3.16 -0.95
C LEU A 59 7.23 -3.87 -1.80
N PRO A 60 7.98 -4.84 -1.25
CA PRO A 60 9.14 -5.42 -1.93
C PRO A 60 8.73 -6.36 -3.07
N GLN A 61 7.53 -6.93 -2.99
CA GLN A 61 6.94 -7.83 -4.00
C GLN A 61 6.00 -7.10 -4.96
N GLY A 62 5.89 -5.77 -4.82
CA GLY A 62 4.99 -4.98 -5.66
C GLY A 62 5.59 -4.71 -7.03
N GLU A 63 4.73 -4.66 -8.05
CA GLU A 63 5.10 -4.34 -9.44
C GLU A 63 4.42 -3.03 -9.86
N ALA A 64 5.19 -2.03 -10.31
CA ALA A 64 4.64 -0.73 -10.69
C ALA A 64 3.55 -0.87 -11.77
N ALA A 65 3.81 -1.64 -12.82
CA ALA A 65 2.86 -1.90 -13.90
C ALA A 65 1.54 -2.56 -13.42
N TYR A 66 1.58 -3.32 -12.32
CA TYR A 66 0.35 -3.86 -11.72
C TYR A 66 -0.48 -2.76 -11.09
N PHE A 67 0.13 -1.92 -10.25
CA PHE A 67 -0.56 -0.83 -9.57
C PHE A 67 -1.05 0.26 -10.54
N GLU A 68 -0.28 0.59 -11.57
CA GLU A 68 -0.72 1.49 -12.64
C GLU A 68 -1.99 0.98 -13.35
N ARG A 69 -2.06 -0.33 -13.62
CA ARG A 69 -3.27 -0.95 -14.19
C ARG A 69 -4.43 -0.98 -13.21
N LEU A 70 -4.15 -1.23 -11.92
CA LEU A 70 -5.14 -1.24 -10.86
C LEU A 70 -5.76 0.15 -10.69
N PHE A 71 -4.96 1.21 -10.57
CA PHE A 71 -5.43 2.59 -10.39
C PHE A 71 -6.21 3.13 -11.59
N ARG A 72 -5.97 2.61 -12.79
CA ARG A 72 -6.75 2.95 -13.99
C ARG A 72 -8.05 2.17 -14.14
N ASP A 73 -8.31 1.18 -13.29
CA ASP A 73 -9.50 0.35 -13.37
C ASP A 73 -10.72 1.04 -12.75
N VAL A 74 -11.54 1.65 -13.61
CA VAL A 74 -12.77 2.37 -13.20
C VAL A 74 -13.88 1.49 -12.63
N ARG A 75 -13.72 0.16 -12.64
CA ARG A 75 -14.73 -0.78 -12.13
C ARG A 75 -14.60 -1.02 -10.63
N VAL A 76 -13.46 -0.68 -10.05
CA VAL A 76 -13.14 -0.95 -8.65
C VAL A 76 -12.66 0.33 -7.98
N ASP A 77 -12.81 0.38 -6.65
CA ASP A 77 -12.26 1.49 -5.88
C ASP A 77 -10.76 1.24 -5.61
N ALA A 78 -9.94 1.44 -6.64
CA ALA A 78 -8.56 0.97 -6.72
C ALA A 78 -7.61 1.54 -5.67
N THR A 79 -7.94 2.69 -5.06
CA THR A 79 -7.14 3.30 -4.00
C THR A 79 -7.64 2.98 -2.59
N LEU A 80 -8.70 2.17 -2.45
CA LEU A 80 -9.19 1.70 -1.15
C LEU A 80 -8.57 0.34 -0.84
N PHE A 81 -7.76 0.29 0.22
CA PHE A 81 -7.09 -0.93 0.68
C PHE A 81 -7.63 -1.35 2.04
N THR A 82 -7.71 -2.65 2.26
CA THR A 82 -8.05 -3.22 3.57
C THR A 82 -6.77 -3.58 4.31
N LEU A 83 -6.62 -3.03 5.51
CA LEU A 83 -5.57 -3.39 6.44
C LEU A 83 -5.97 -4.66 7.19
N VAL A 84 -5.15 -5.70 7.05
CA VAL A 84 -5.23 -6.93 7.81
C VAL A 84 -4.11 -6.94 8.82
N GLU A 85 -4.48 -6.96 10.10
CA GLU A 85 -3.53 -7.24 11.16
C GLU A 85 -3.15 -8.72 11.05
N ASP A 86 -1.90 -9.00 10.67
CA ASP A 86 -1.37 -10.34 10.90
C ASP A 86 -1.41 -10.57 12.42
N ALA A 87 -1.97 -11.71 12.84
CA ALA A 87 -1.95 -12.10 14.24
C ALA A 87 -0.51 -12.05 14.74
N PRO A 88 -0.24 -11.61 15.98
CA PRO A 88 1.12 -11.65 16.52
C PRO A 88 1.65 -13.07 16.30
N CYS A 89 2.83 -13.19 15.68
CA CYS A 89 3.56 -14.45 15.66
C CYS A 89 3.57 -15.01 17.10
N PRO A 90 3.14 -16.25 17.32
CA PRO A 90 3.23 -16.88 18.64
C PRO A 90 4.69 -17.00 19.11
#